data_AF-A0A942I5D2-F1
#
_entry.id   AF-A0A942I5D2-F1
#
_cell.length_a   1.000
_cell.length_b   1.000
_cell.length_c   1.000
_cell.angle_alpha   90.00
_cell.angle_beta   90.00
_cell.angle_gamma   90.00
#
_symmetry.space_group_name_H-M   'P 1'
#
loop_
_entity.id
_entity.type
_entity.pdbx_description
1 polymer ?
#
loop_
_entity_poly.entity_id
_entity_poly.type
_entity_poly.pdbx_seq_one_letter_code
_entity_poly.pdbx_strand_id
1 'polypeptide(L)'
;MAYVTIKFDEVLYVTKADIPGMYSIGHCLTDDVGFAEGQRRIDWILDARYKTACSNRTCMEKNNGMIAVGDLFTDDPCEAALIVPIPVLIDLLQQWDEVCKTNPEEVTIYYENEKFRIEAKEQNIGNT
;
A
#
# COMPACT_ATOMS: atom_id res chain seq x y z
N MET A 1 10.11 1.38 -14.35
CA MET A 1 10.00 1.14 -12.91
C MET A 1 9.02 2.14 -12.33
N ALA A 2 7.93 1.65 -11.73
CA ALA A 2 6.96 2.50 -11.04
C ALA A 2 7.32 2.68 -9.56
N TYR A 3 6.91 3.77 -8.93
CA TYR A 3 7.21 4.04 -7.52
C TYR A 3 6.20 4.93 -6.79
N VAL A 4 6.18 4.80 -5.47
CA VAL A 4 5.54 5.74 -4.53
C VAL A 4 6.48 6.00 -3.36
N THR A 5 6.51 7.25 -2.89
CA THR A 5 7.28 7.67 -1.72
C THR A 5 6.31 8.11 -0.63
N ILE A 6 6.55 7.62 0.59
CA ILE A 6 5.77 7.87 1.80
C ILE A 6 6.71 8.45 2.85
N LYS A 7 6.33 9.58 3.45
CA LYS A 7 7.07 10.16 4.56
C LYS A 7 6.46 9.73 5.89
N PHE A 8 7.32 9.44 6.85
CA PHE A 8 6.98 9.10 8.23
C PHE A 8 7.23 10.33 9.11
N ASP A 9 6.14 10.98 9.51
CA ASP A 9 6.13 12.19 10.37
C ASP A 9 5.07 12.00 11.48
N GLU A 10 4.50 13.07 12.05
CA GLU A 10 3.32 12.97 12.95
C GLU A 10 2.16 12.18 12.32
N VAL A 11 2.07 12.20 10.99
CA VAL A 11 1.18 11.35 10.17
C VAL A 11 1.98 10.74 9.02
N LEU A 12 1.53 9.58 8.53
CA LEU A 12 2.04 9.00 7.30
C LEU A 12 1.35 9.64 6.09
N TYR A 13 2.10 10.03 5.07
CA TYR A 13 1.49 10.58 3.85
C TYR A 13 2.34 10.34 2.60
N VAL A 14 1.65 10.16 1.48
CA VAL A 14 2.26 9.99 0.17
C VAL A 14 2.79 11.34 -0.32
N THR A 15 4.09 11.42 -0.61
CA THR A 15 4.73 12.64 -1.11
C THR A 15 4.82 12.67 -2.63
N LYS A 16 4.94 11.50 -3.26
CA LYS A 16 5.14 11.36 -4.70
C LYS A 16 4.76 9.96 -5.18
N ALA A 17 4.20 9.87 -6.37
CA ALA A 17 4.12 8.63 -7.12
C ALA A 17 4.30 8.90 -8.62
N ASP A 18 4.77 7.91 -9.38
CA ASP A 18 5.01 8.06 -10.82
C ASP A 18 3.77 7.80 -11.68
N ILE A 19 2.85 6.96 -11.19
CA ILE A 19 1.57 6.63 -11.83
C ILE A 19 0.42 6.66 -10.82
N PRO A 20 -0.84 6.90 -11.26
CA PRO A 20 -2.01 6.88 -10.38
C PRO A 20 -2.14 5.59 -9.55
N GLY A 21 -1.86 4.43 -10.13
CA GLY A 21 -1.89 3.15 -9.40
C GLY A 21 -0.95 3.10 -8.20
N MET A 22 0.22 3.74 -8.30
CA MET A 22 1.17 3.81 -7.19
C MET A 22 0.71 4.79 -6.10
N TYR A 23 -0.03 5.85 -6.44
CA TYR A 23 -0.75 6.66 -5.43
C TYR A 23 -1.77 5.82 -4.68
N SER A 24 -2.57 5.01 -5.37
CA SER A 24 -3.55 4.11 -4.75
C SER A 24 -2.91 3.13 -3.77
N ILE A 25 -1.74 2.58 -4.12
CA ILE A 25 -0.95 1.74 -3.18
C ILE A 25 -0.50 2.55 -1.97
N GLY A 26 0.07 3.74 -2.19
CA GLY A 26 0.51 4.61 -1.10
C GLY A 26 -0.62 4.91 -0.12
N HIS A 27 -1.78 5.34 -0.61
CA HIS A 27 -2.96 5.60 0.21
C HIS A 27 -3.48 4.35 0.92
N CYS A 28 -3.46 3.20 0.25
CA CYS A 28 -3.83 1.92 0.89
C CYS A 28 -2.92 1.64 2.10
N LEU A 29 -1.64 1.98 2.01
CA LEU A 29 -0.64 1.77 3.06
C LEU A 29 -0.66 2.83 4.18
N THR A 30 -1.04 4.08 3.90
CA THR A 30 -1.01 5.18 4.89
C THR A 30 -2.35 5.42 5.56
N ASP A 31 -3.43 5.44 4.76
CA ASP A 31 -4.75 5.93 5.20
C ASP A 31 -5.64 4.76 5.65
N ASP A 32 -5.31 3.56 5.16
CA ASP A 32 -6.12 2.36 5.31
C ASP A 32 -5.38 1.20 6.02
N VAL A 33 -4.09 1.34 6.34
CA VAL A 33 -3.37 0.50 7.34
C VAL A 33 -3.72 1.00 8.74
N GLY A 34 -5.01 0.87 9.02
CA GLY A 34 -5.68 1.14 10.28
C GLY A 34 -6.97 0.34 10.28
N PHE A 35 -6.92 -0.91 9.81
CA PHE A 35 -8.02 -1.85 10.04
C PHE A 35 -7.81 -2.43 11.43
N ALA A 36 -8.85 -2.33 12.26
CA ALA A 36 -8.82 -2.51 13.71
C ALA A 36 -7.88 -3.61 14.22
N GLU A 37 -7.32 -3.42 15.42
CA GLU A 37 -6.54 -4.43 16.14
C GLU A 37 -7.24 -5.81 16.05
N GLY A 38 -6.61 -6.76 15.33
CA GLY A 38 -7.15 -8.09 15.10
C GLY A 38 -7.81 -8.36 13.74
N GLN A 39 -7.90 -7.39 12.83
CA GLN A 39 -8.29 -7.64 11.43
C GLN A 39 -7.19 -7.17 10.49
N ARG A 40 -6.36 -8.10 10.00
CA ARG A 40 -5.31 -7.76 9.03
C ARG A 40 -5.92 -7.68 7.64
N ARG A 41 -5.48 -6.73 6.81
CA ARG A 41 -5.92 -6.65 5.40
C ARG A 41 -5.60 -7.94 4.63
N ILE A 42 -4.54 -8.64 5.03
CA ILE A 42 -4.20 -10.00 4.58
C ILE A 42 -5.35 -10.98 4.87
N ASP A 43 -6.00 -10.92 6.02
CA ASP A 43 -7.11 -11.82 6.38
C ASP A 43 -8.29 -11.65 5.44
N TRP A 44 -8.65 -10.41 5.09
CA TRP A 44 -9.68 -10.14 4.09
C TRP A 44 -9.25 -10.61 2.69
N ILE A 45 -7.98 -10.43 2.30
CA ILE A 45 -7.47 -10.90 1.00
C ILE A 45 -7.65 -12.42 0.91
N LEU A 46 -7.30 -13.14 1.97
CA LEU A 46 -7.38 -14.60 2.06
C LEU A 46 -8.81 -15.13 2.23
N ASP A 47 -9.76 -14.30 2.68
CA ASP A 47 -11.15 -14.70 2.83
C ASP A 47 -11.90 -14.73 1.49
N ALA A 48 -12.13 -15.94 0.97
CA ALA A 48 -12.81 -16.16 -0.31
C ALA A 48 -14.29 -15.75 -0.33
N ARG A 49 -14.91 -15.46 0.82
CA ARG A 49 -16.33 -15.05 0.90
C ARG A 49 -16.56 -13.64 0.37
N TYR A 50 -15.55 -12.78 0.48
CA TYR A 50 -15.62 -11.39 0.08
C TYR A 50 -14.90 -11.19 -1.26
N LYS A 51 -15.48 -10.41 -2.17
CA LYS A 51 -14.86 -10.06 -3.46
C LYS A 51 -14.36 -8.63 -3.50
N THR A 52 -15.04 -7.72 -2.81
CA THR A 52 -14.72 -6.31 -2.75
C THR A 52 -14.60 -5.85 -1.30
N ALA A 53 -13.80 -4.80 -1.09
CA ALA A 53 -13.73 -4.04 0.14
C ALA A 53 -13.44 -2.58 -0.18
N CYS A 54 -13.89 -1.70 0.69
CA CYS A 54 -13.56 -0.29 0.65
C CYS A 54 -13.14 0.14 2.06
N SER A 55 -12.29 1.15 2.14
CA SER A 55 -11.94 1.82 3.40
C SER A 55 -12.12 3.33 3.26
N ASN A 56 -11.34 4.14 3.97
CA ASN A 56 -11.54 5.58 4.01
C ASN A 56 -11.22 6.22 2.66
N ARG A 57 -10.22 5.68 1.96
CA ARG A 57 -9.73 6.23 0.70
C ARG A 57 -9.65 5.25 -0.45
N THR A 58 -9.31 3.99 -0.19
CA THR A 58 -9.14 3.01 -1.26
C THR A 58 -10.29 2.02 -1.39
N CYS A 59 -10.46 1.49 -2.60
CA CYS A 59 -11.25 0.30 -2.89
C CYS A 59 -10.33 -0.84 -3.33
N MET A 60 -10.76 -2.06 -3.04
CA MET A 60 -10.07 -3.29 -3.42
C MET A 60 -11.05 -4.29 -4.03
N GLU A 61 -10.66 -4.92 -5.12
CA GLU A 61 -11.45 -5.96 -5.79
C GLU A 61 -10.58 -7.17 -6.16
N LYS A 62 -11.04 -8.37 -5.79
CA LYS A 62 -10.41 -9.65 -6.10
C LYS A 62 -11.04 -10.27 -7.34
N ASN A 63 -10.22 -10.57 -8.35
CA ASN A 63 -10.67 -11.23 -9.57
C ASN A 63 -9.57 -12.15 -10.13
N ASN A 64 -9.89 -13.42 -10.36
CA ASN A 64 -9.00 -14.40 -11.01
C ASN A 64 -7.55 -14.46 -10.45
N GLY A 65 -7.40 -14.44 -9.12
CA GLY A 65 -6.09 -14.48 -8.47
C GLY A 65 -5.34 -13.14 -8.47
N MET A 66 -5.95 -12.10 -9.03
CA MET A 66 -5.47 -10.72 -9.02
C MET A 66 -6.25 -9.89 -8.01
N ILE A 67 -5.66 -8.75 -7.63
CA ILE A 67 -6.30 -7.73 -6.83
C ILE A 67 -6.04 -6.36 -7.42
N ALA A 68 -7.12 -5.60 -7.61
CA ALA A 68 -7.08 -4.19 -7.99
C ALA A 68 -7.14 -3.34 -6.72
N VAL A 69 -6.31 -2.30 -6.65
CA VAL A 69 -6.33 -1.28 -5.59
C VAL A 69 -6.50 0.09 -6.24
N GLY A 70 -7.64 0.73 -6.02
CA GLY A 70 -7.99 2.04 -6.59
C GLY A 70 -8.31 3.09 -5.52
N ASP A 71 -8.36 4.37 -5.93
CA ASP A 71 -8.71 5.50 -5.07
C ASP A 71 -10.17 5.93 -5.30
N LEU A 72 -10.97 5.93 -4.24
CA LEU A 72 -12.41 6.22 -4.25
C LEU A 72 -12.74 7.66 -4.66
N PHE A 73 -11.78 8.58 -4.57
CA PHE A 73 -11.99 10.00 -4.88
C PHE A 73 -11.54 10.37 -6.30
N THR A 74 -11.24 9.37 -7.13
CA THR A 74 -10.96 9.59 -8.56
C THR A 74 -12.24 9.43 -9.39
N ASP A 75 -12.33 10.18 -10.49
CA ASP A 75 -13.50 10.14 -11.39
C ASP A 75 -13.71 8.75 -12.01
N ASP A 76 -12.63 7.98 -12.19
CA ASP A 76 -12.65 6.57 -12.56
C ASP A 76 -11.66 5.75 -11.69
N PRO A 77 -12.13 5.17 -10.57
CA PRO A 77 -11.31 4.36 -9.67
C PRO A 77 -10.72 3.10 -10.31
N CYS A 78 -11.30 2.63 -11.42
CA CYS A 78 -10.84 1.45 -12.13
C CYS A 78 -9.68 1.78 -13.08
N GLU A 79 -9.69 2.95 -13.73
CA GLU A 79 -8.56 3.40 -14.56
C GLU A 79 -7.31 3.77 -13.74
N ALA A 80 -7.51 4.26 -12.51
CA ALA A 80 -6.43 4.62 -11.60
C ALA A 80 -5.92 3.45 -10.73
N ALA A 81 -6.49 2.24 -10.88
CA ALA A 81 -6.15 1.11 -10.04
C ALA A 81 -4.81 0.46 -10.44
N LEU A 82 -3.99 0.10 -9.45
CA LEU A 82 -2.92 -0.86 -9.68
C LEU A 82 -3.47 -2.27 -9.53
N ILE A 83 -3.28 -3.10 -10.56
CA ILE A 83 -3.70 -4.51 -10.56
C ILE A 83 -2.47 -5.39 -10.43
N VAL A 84 -2.42 -6.19 -9.37
CA VAL A 84 -1.29 -7.09 -9.06
C VAL A 84 -1.79 -8.49 -8.69
N PRO A 85 -0.95 -9.53 -8.79
CA PRO A 85 -1.29 -10.84 -8.24
C PRO A 85 -1.53 -10.75 -6.72
N ILE A 86 -2.51 -11.49 -6.21
CA ILE A 86 -2.81 -11.55 -4.77
C ILE A 86 -1.56 -11.85 -3.93
N PRO A 87 -0.69 -12.84 -4.29
CA PRO A 87 0.53 -13.10 -3.51
C PRO A 87 1.49 -11.91 -3.46
N VAL A 88 1.53 -11.10 -4.52
CA VAL A 88 2.42 -9.93 -4.62
C VAL A 88 1.95 -8.81 -3.69
N LEU A 89 0.64 -8.58 -3.57
CA LEU A 89 0.12 -7.62 -2.60
C LEU A 89 0.29 -8.10 -1.16
N ILE A 90 0.08 -9.39 -0.88
CA ILE A 90 0.32 -9.95 0.46
C ILE A 90 1.78 -9.75 0.87
N ASP A 91 2.72 -10.03 -0.03
CA ASP A 91 4.15 -9.83 0.22
C ASP A 91 4.47 -8.36 0.52
N LEU A 92 3.90 -7.41 -0.24
CA LEU A 92 4.03 -5.98 0.06
C LEU A 92 3.51 -5.62 1.45
N LEU A 93 2.33 -6.10 1.83
CA LEU A 93 1.74 -5.81 3.14
C LEU A 93 2.59 -6.37 4.28
N GLN A 94 3.18 -7.55 4.11
CA GLN A 94 4.08 -8.15 5.09
C GLN A 94 5.39 -7.35 5.20
N GLN A 95 5.99 -6.95 4.08
CA GLN A 95 7.17 -6.09 4.09
C GLN A 95 6.88 -4.73 4.75
N TRP A 96 5.71 -4.14 4.48
CA TRP A 96 5.28 -2.89 5.09
C TRP A 96 5.14 -3.01 6.61
N ASP A 97 4.49 -4.08 7.11
CA ASP A 97 4.37 -4.36 8.55
C ASP A 97 5.74 -4.40 9.23
N GLU A 98 6.78 -4.94 8.59
CA GLU A 98 8.16 -4.96 9.13
C GLU A 98 8.83 -3.58 9.07
N VAL A 99 8.67 -2.84 7.98
CA VAL A 99 9.24 -1.49 7.81
C VAL A 99 8.64 -0.51 8.82
N CYS A 100 7.35 -0.61 9.12
CA CYS A 100 6.72 0.23 10.15
C CYS A 100 7.32 0.05 11.55
N LYS A 101 7.93 -1.11 11.86
CA LYS A 101 8.59 -1.35 13.15
C LYS A 101 9.95 -0.65 13.29
N THR A 102 10.56 -0.24 12.18
CA THR A 102 11.88 0.40 12.19
C THR A 102 11.81 1.92 12.31
N ASN A 103 10.60 2.50 12.31
CA ASN A 103 10.35 3.95 12.37
C ASN A 103 11.23 4.76 11.39
N PRO A 104 11.14 4.50 10.07
CA PRO A 104 11.92 5.22 9.07
C PRO A 104 11.56 6.72 9.02
N GLU A 105 12.37 7.52 8.34
CA GLU A 105 12.04 8.91 7.97
C GLU A 105 11.20 8.94 6.68
N GLU A 106 11.58 8.12 5.72
CA GLU A 106 10.98 8.06 4.39
C GLU A 106 11.08 6.64 3.84
N VAL A 107 10.07 6.22 3.09
CA VAL A 107 10.03 4.93 2.43
C VAL A 107 9.66 5.14 0.97
N THR A 108 10.45 4.57 0.05
CA THR A 108 10.10 4.48 -1.37
C THR A 108 9.83 3.03 -1.75
N ILE A 109 8.65 2.78 -2.30
CA ILE A 109 8.20 1.48 -2.77
C ILE A 109 8.24 1.49 -4.28
N TYR A 110 9.00 0.57 -4.85
CA TYR A 110 9.14 0.38 -6.29
C TYR A 110 8.31 -0.82 -6.75
N TYR A 111 7.74 -0.74 -7.95
CA TYR A 111 7.11 -1.87 -8.64
C TYR A 111 7.78 -2.08 -9.99
N GLU A 112 8.39 -3.25 -10.16
CA GLU A 112 9.09 -3.66 -11.37
C GLU A 112 9.16 -5.19 -11.45
N ASN A 113 9.07 -5.74 -12.67
CA ASN A 113 9.11 -7.20 -12.90
C ASN A 113 8.11 -7.98 -12.02
N GLU A 114 6.89 -7.44 -11.89
CA GLU A 114 5.79 -8.02 -11.10
C GLU A 114 6.09 -8.20 -9.61
N LYS A 115 7.02 -7.43 -9.07
CA LYS A 115 7.41 -7.47 -7.66
C LYS A 115 7.53 -6.08 -7.06
N PHE A 116 7.21 -5.99 -5.78
CA PHE A 116 7.50 -4.80 -4.99
C PHE A 116 8.86 -4.88 -4.34
N ARG A 117 9.52 -3.73 -4.22
CA ARG A 117 10.77 -3.56 -3.48
C ARG A 117 10.67 -2.30 -2.65
N ILE A 118 11.01 -2.40 -1.37
CA ILE A 118 10.97 -1.27 -0.44
C ILE A 118 12.39 -0.79 -0.14
N GLU A 119 12.60 0.51 -0.24
CA GLU A 119 13.79 1.19 0.30
C GLU A 119 13.34 2.13 1.41
N ALA A 120 13.98 2.03 2.57
CA ALA A 120 13.70 2.88 3.73
C ALA A 120 14.92 3.73 4.06
N LYS A 121 14.70 5.02 4.26
CA LYS A 121 15.66 5.96 4.81
C LYS A 121 15.45 6.03 6.31
N GLU A 122 16.47 5.70 7.09
CA GLU A 122 16.40 5.78 8.56
C GLU A 122 16.36 7.23 9.04
N GLN A 123 15.77 7.46 10.21
CA GLN A 123 15.84 8.76 10.87
C GLN A 123 17.29 9.06 11.25
N ASN A 124 17.77 10.26 10.90
CA ASN A 124 19.01 10.79 11.47
C ASN A 124 18.78 11.10 12.95
N ILE A 125 18.91 10.10 13.81
CA ILE A 125 18.98 10.30 15.24
C ILE A 125 20.38 10.86 15.50
N GLY A 126 20.51 12.19 15.38
CA GLY A 126 21.71 12.88 15.82
C GLY A 126 21.97 12.51 17.27
N ASN A 127 23.10 11.84 17.52
CA ASN A 127 23.60 11.61 18.87
C ASN A 127 23.67 12.98 19.56
N THR A 128 22.72 13.23 20.45
CA THR A 128 22.68 14.40 21.33
C THR A 128 23.55 14.16 22.54
#